data_AF-A0A0B7AAL7-F1
#
_entry.id   AF-A0A0B7AAL7-F1
#
_cell.length_a   1.000
_cell.length_b   1.000
_cell.length_c   1.000
_cell.angle_alpha   90.00
_cell.angle_beta   90.00
_cell.angle_gamma   90.00
#
_symmetry.space_group_name_H-M   'P 1'
#
loop_
_entity.id
_entity.type
_entity.pdbx_description
1 polymer ?
#
loop_
_entity_poly.entity_id
_entity_poly.type
_entity_poly.pdbx_seq_one_letter_code
_entity_poly.pdbx_strand_id
1 'polypeptide(L)'
;MTAEDMERKFQEKFLLNSQTDLKDAVILDYYVTATYWCQQQGFNQYQLSIFFTIVYNLLKKIEEENISLVSLVTEFKMLLAETGTNSHTFGDKFFSIQQAQEVAGYVSSSLFQHYKMYLYLFTRTQQPEIISNDLSIEVPFPCNLSFPKSLDEGLPQEILNRYLILETPSPENTEEEDGLSTPTADELVLSPATKSIFHKLTNEDVVKIINETTNLVLSTLQESLDDKVETQRGLILDKINKININKPSSPKSVHSEHNTKLRTGSSRKK
;
A
#
# COMPACT_ATOMS: atom_id res chain seq x y z
N MET A 1 3.66 -20.70 -19.51
CA MET A 1 3.21 -21.26 -18.21
C MET A 1 1.97 -20.48 -17.85
N THR A 2 0.82 -21.15 -17.69
CA THR A 2 -0.45 -20.47 -17.37
C THR A 2 -0.42 -19.98 -15.92
N ALA A 3 -1.16 -18.91 -15.60
CA ALA A 3 -1.17 -18.34 -14.24
C ALA A 3 -1.58 -19.38 -13.17
N GLU A 4 -2.63 -20.16 -13.45
CA GLU A 4 -3.13 -21.23 -12.59
C GLU A 4 -2.07 -22.33 -12.32
N ASP A 5 -1.21 -22.62 -13.30
CA ASP A 5 -0.12 -23.57 -13.12
C ASP A 5 0.99 -23.03 -12.20
N MET A 6 1.19 -21.70 -12.18
CA MET A 6 2.14 -21.06 -11.29
C MET A 6 1.62 -21.03 -9.85
N GLU A 7 0.36 -20.68 -9.68
CA GLU A 7 -0.34 -20.69 -8.38
C GLU A 7 -0.23 -22.06 -7.72
N ARG A 8 -0.60 -23.13 -8.44
CA ARG A 8 -0.53 -24.50 -7.92
C ARG A 8 0.89 -24.89 -7.51
N LYS A 9 1.90 -24.57 -8.33
CA LYS A 9 3.30 -24.88 -8.02
C LYS A 9 3.80 -24.11 -6.80
N PHE A 10 3.41 -22.86 -6.65
CA PHE A 10 3.82 -22.05 -5.50
C PHE A 10 3.10 -22.46 -4.23
N GLN A 11 1.81 -22.79 -4.28
CA GLN A 11 1.08 -23.38 -3.16
C GLN A 11 1.75 -24.65 -2.67
N GLU A 12 2.09 -25.57 -3.57
CA GLU A 12 2.76 -26.83 -3.21
C GLU A 12 4.16 -26.58 -2.64
N LYS A 13 4.93 -25.67 -3.25
CA LYS A 13 6.34 -25.46 -2.89
C LYS A 13 6.53 -24.68 -1.59
N PHE A 14 5.67 -23.68 -1.35
CA PHE A 14 5.72 -22.82 -0.18
C PHE A 14 4.74 -23.25 0.92
N LEU A 15 3.97 -24.32 0.70
CA LEU A 15 2.96 -24.85 1.62
C LEU A 15 1.94 -23.78 2.05
N LEU A 16 1.51 -22.95 1.09
CA LEU A 16 0.59 -21.82 1.32
C LEU A 16 -0.86 -22.28 1.27
N ASN A 17 -1.66 -21.95 2.29
CA ASN A 17 -3.08 -22.29 2.39
C ASN A 17 -3.96 -21.12 1.92
N SER A 18 -3.89 -20.78 0.63
CA SER A 18 -4.60 -19.62 0.08
C SER A 18 -6.13 -19.69 0.14
N GLN A 19 -6.73 -20.86 0.45
CA GLN A 19 -8.18 -21.01 0.61
C GLN A 19 -8.67 -20.62 2.01
N THR A 20 -7.81 -20.71 3.03
CA THR A 20 -8.19 -20.55 4.43
C THR A 20 -7.51 -19.37 5.10
N ASP A 21 -6.30 -19.00 4.66
CA ASP A 21 -5.56 -17.85 5.19
C ASP A 21 -5.39 -16.77 4.11
N LEU A 22 -5.82 -15.55 4.43
CA LEU A 22 -5.66 -14.40 3.56
C LEU A 22 -4.19 -14.00 3.41
N LYS A 23 -3.36 -14.20 4.45
CA LYS A 23 -1.92 -13.87 4.39
C LYS A 23 -1.24 -14.66 3.28
N ASP A 24 -1.46 -15.97 3.29
CA ASP A 24 -0.94 -16.89 2.29
C ASP A 24 -1.46 -16.59 0.89
N ALA A 25 -2.73 -16.21 0.76
CA ALA A 25 -3.32 -15.83 -0.53
C ALA A 25 -2.67 -14.58 -1.13
N VAL A 26 -2.40 -13.54 -0.32
CA VAL A 26 -1.75 -12.31 -0.79
C VAL A 26 -0.27 -12.54 -1.15
N ILE A 27 0.43 -13.36 -0.37
CA ILE A 27 1.82 -13.75 -0.68
C ILE A 27 1.86 -14.52 -2.01
N LEU A 28 0.93 -15.45 -2.22
CA LEU A 28 0.82 -16.21 -3.46
C LEU A 28 0.58 -15.30 -4.67
N ASP A 29 -0.38 -14.38 -4.56
CA ASP A 29 -0.71 -13.42 -5.62
C ASP A 29 0.50 -12.54 -5.99
N TYR A 30 1.25 -12.07 -4.99
CA TYR A 30 2.47 -11.32 -5.22
C TYR A 30 3.51 -12.14 -6.00
N TYR A 31 3.74 -13.41 -5.62
CA TYR A 31 4.72 -14.25 -6.32
C TYR A 31 4.31 -14.57 -7.75
N VAL A 32 3.03 -14.80 -8.00
CA VAL A 32 2.51 -15.04 -9.36
C VAL A 32 2.69 -13.79 -10.22
N THR A 33 2.28 -12.62 -9.73
CA THR A 33 2.46 -11.36 -10.44
C THR A 33 3.94 -11.05 -10.70
N ALA A 34 4.79 -11.29 -9.71
CA ALA A 34 6.22 -11.02 -9.83
C ALA A 34 6.93 -12.00 -10.77
N THR A 35 6.52 -13.28 -10.84
CA THR A 35 7.03 -14.18 -11.88
C THR A 35 6.66 -13.73 -13.27
N TYR A 36 5.40 -13.33 -13.47
CA TYR A 36 4.92 -12.91 -14.76
C TYR A 36 5.69 -11.66 -15.24
N TRP A 37 5.92 -10.71 -14.33
CA TRP A 37 6.77 -9.55 -14.61
C TRP A 37 8.21 -9.95 -14.95
N CYS A 38 8.86 -10.80 -14.16
CA CYS A 38 10.23 -11.23 -14.45
C CYS A 38 10.36 -11.99 -15.77
N GLN A 39 9.33 -12.75 -16.17
CA GLN A 39 9.27 -13.41 -17.49
C GLN A 39 9.21 -12.38 -18.62
N GLN A 40 8.45 -11.29 -18.46
CA GLN A 40 8.41 -10.20 -19.45
C GLN A 40 9.76 -9.49 -19.60
N GLN A 41 10.50 -9.34 -18.51
CA GLN A 41 11.85 -8.75 -18.54
C GLN A 41 12.92 -9.72 -19.08
N GLY A 42 12.58 -10.97 -19.37
CA GLY A 42 13.50 -11.96 -19.92
C GLY A 42 14.61 -12.39 -18.94
N PHE A 43 14.34 -12.36 -17.63
CA PHE A 43 15.33 -12.74 -16.63
C PHE A 43 15.69 -14.22 -16.67
N ASN A 44 16.97 -14.52 -16.45
CA ASN A 44 17.47 -15.89 -16.33
C ASN A 44 16.96 -16.54 -15.02
N GLN A 45 16.95 -17.87 -14.95
CA GLN A 45 16.58 -18.63 -13.75
C GLN A 45 17.41 -18.23 -12.52
N TYR A 46 18.70 -17.92 -12.69
CA TYR A 46 19.55 -17.42 -11.60
C TYR A 46 19.08 -16.05 -11.10
N GLN A 47 18.78 -15.13 -12.03
CA GLN A 47 18.30 -13.79 -11.72
C GLN A 47 16.91 -13.82 -11.04
N LEU A 48 16.03 -14.71 -11.51
CA LEU A 48 14.76 -15.02 -10.85
C LEU A 48 14.97 -15.45 -9.40
N SER A 49 15.86 -16.42 -9.16
CA SER A 49 16.13 -16.91 -7.80
C SER A 49 16.61 -15.79 -6.87
N ILE A 50 17.47 -14.91 -7.38
CA ILE A 50 17.97 -13.74 -6.66
C ILE A 50 16.81 -12.79 -6.34
N PHE A 51 16.02 -12.42 -7.34
CA PHE A 51 14.86 -11.55 -7.16
C PHE A 51 13.89 -12.09 -6.09
N PHE A 52 13.58 -13.38 -6.16
CA PHE A 52 12.74 -14.03 -5.16
C PHE A 52 13.33 -14.01 -3.76
N THR A 53 14.65 -14.16 -3.64
CA THR A 53 15.34 -14.07 -2.36
C THR A 53 15.20 -12.67 -1.76
N ILE A 54 15.35 -11.64 -2.59
CA ILE A 54 15.16 -10.23 -2.17
C ILE A 54 13.72 -10.03 -1.68
N VAL A 55 12.73 -10.39 -2.50
CA VAL A 55 11.30 -10.25 -2.15
C VAL A 55 10.96 -11.00 -0.87
N TYR A 56 11.39 -12.26 -0.75
CA TYR A 56 11.12 -13.09 0.42
C TYR A 56 11.68 -12.45 1.69
N ASN A 57 12.93 -11.97 1.66
CA ASN A 57 13.52 -11.28 2.79
C ASN A 57 12.77 -9.99 3.15
N LEU A 58 12.30 -9.23 2.17
CA LEU A 58 11.51 -8.02 2.43
C LEU A 58 10.16 -8.34 3.08
N LEU A 59 9.40 -9.29 2.51
CA LEU A 59 8.10 -9.69 3.05
C LEU A 59 8.23 -10.24 4.47
N LYS A 60 9.22 -11.11 4.68
CA LYS A 60 9.53 -11.68 6.01
C LYS A 60 9.90 -10.61 7.03
N LYS A 61 10.67 -9.59 6.65
CA LYS A 61 10.99 -8.45 7.51
C LYS A 61 9.76 -7.62 7.89
N ILE A 62 8.80 -7.46 6.98
CA ILE A 62 7.54 -6.78 7.30
C ILE A 62 6.74 -7.62 8.31
N GLU A 63 6.69 -8.95 8.10
CA GLU A 63 5.95 -9.88 8.95
C GLU A 63 6.53 -9.97 10.38
N GLU A 64 7.83 -10.22 10.52
CA GLU A 64 8.46 -10.52 11.81
C GLU A 64 8.82 -9.26 12.59
N GLU A 65 9.37 -8.24 11.93
CA GLU A 65 10.01 -7.10 12.58
C GLU A 65 9.19 -5.81 12.53
N ASN A 66 8.07 -5.77 11.79
CA ASN A 66 7.22 -4.58 11.60
C ASN A 66 8.05 -3.31 11.27
N ILE A 67 9.06 -3.47 10.42
CA ILE A 67 10.05 -2.44 10.10
C ILE A 67 9.39 -1.26 9.37
N SER A 68 9.79 -0.02 9.68
CA SER A 68 9.33 1.18 8.97
C SER A 68 9.71 1.18 7.49
N LEU A 69 8.92 1.85 6.64
CA LEU A 69 9.18 1.92 5.18
C LEU A 69 10.59 2.41 4.85
N VAL A 70 11.10 3.43 5.55
CA VAL A 70 12.44 3.98 5.30
C VAL A 70 13.51 2.92 5.54
N SER A 71 13.40 2.16 6.64
CA SER A 71 14.34 1.11 6.97
C SER A 71 14.22 -0.08 5.99
N LEU A 72 13.00 -0.44 5.57
CA LEU A 72 12.78 -1.45 4.54
C LEU A 72 13.43 -1.08 3.19
N VAL A 73 13.36 0.19 2.80
CA VAL A 73 14.04 0.68 1.58
C VAL A 73 15.56 0.62 1.72
N THR A 74 16.12 0.93 2.89
CA THR A 74 17.56 0.78 3.11
C THR A 74 18.01 -0.67 3.05
N GLU A 75 17.20 -1.59 3.57
CA GLU A 75 17.43 -3.04 3.51
C GLU A 75 17.37 -3.57 2.09
N PHE A 76 16.39 -3.14 1.30
CA PHE A 76 16.32 -3.46 -0.12
C PHE A 76 17.58 -3.00 -0.88
N LYS A 77 18.07 -1.78 -0.60
CA LYS A 77 19.30 -1.27 -1.22
C LYS A 77 20.51 -2.12 -0.85
N MET A 78 20.61 -2.54 0.40
CA MET A 78 21.67 -3.45 0.87
C MET A 78 21.60 -4.80 0.15
N LEU A 79 20.44 -5.45 0.12
CA LEU A 79 20.23 -6.74 -0.56
C LEU A 79 20.53 -6.66 -2.06
N LEU A 80 20.17 -5.56 -2.71
CA LEU A 80 20.45 -5.34 -4.13
C LEU A 80 21.96 -5.11 -4.38
N ALA A 81 22.65 -4.42 -3.47
CA ALA A 81 24.09 -4.21 -3.55
C ALA A 81 24.90 -5.48 -3.28
N GLU A 82 24.52 -6.28 -2.29
CA GLU A 82 25.13 -7.59 -2.00
C GLU A 82 25.02 -8.54 -3.19
N THR A 83 23.88 -8.49 -3.86
CA THR A 83 23.62 -9.24 -5.08
C THR A 83 24.46 -8.77 -6.27
N GLY A 84 24.76 -7.48 -6.39
CA GLY A 84 25.41 -6.89 -7.57
C GLY A 84 26.95 -6.94 -7.59
N THR A 85 27.62 -7.35 -6.51
CA THR A 85 29.06 -7.05 -6.29
C THR A 85 30.06 -8.11 -6.75
N ASN A 86 29.66 -9.15 -7.49
CA ASN A 86 30.55 -10.24 -7.93
C ASN A 86 30.87 -10.22 -9.45
N SER A 87 31.14 -9.05 -10.02
CA SER A 87 31.19 -8.84 -11.48
C SER A 87 32.43 -9.37 -12.23
N HIS A 88 33.36 -10.08 -11.58
CA HIS A 88 34.60 -10.50 -12.23
C HIS A 88 34.68 -11.98 -12.64
N THR A 89 33.78 -12.86 -12.19
CA THR A 89 33.90 -14.31 -12.46
C THR A 89 32.63 -15.01 -12.96
N PHE A 90 31.45 -14.37 -12.88
CA PHE A 90 30.17 -14.97 -13.30
C PHE A 90 29.31 -13.98 -14.10
N GLY A 91 29.71 -13.72 -15.35
CA GLY A 91 29.21 -12.62 -16.20
C GLY A 91 27.71 -12.57 -16.49
N ASP A 92 26.93 -13.64 -16.29
CA ASP A 92 25.49 -13.69 -16.64
C ASP A 92 24.56 -14.08 -15.48
N LYS A 93 25.09 -14.22 -14.26
CA LYS A 93 24.28 -14.66 -13.11
C LYS A 93 23.69 -13.52 -12.29
N PHE A 94 24.21 -12.31 -12.46
CA PHE A 94 23.82 -11.12 -11.69
C PHE A 94 23.02 -10.13 -12.53
N PHE A 95 22.38 -9.17 -11.87
CA PHE A 95 21.66 -8.09 -12.55
C PHE A 95 22.64 -7.09 -13.16
N SER A 96 22.38 -6.67 -14.40
CA SER A 96 23.00 -5.47 -14.94
C SER A 96 22.50 -4.22 -14.19
N ILE A 97 23.18 -3.09 -14.32
CA ILE A 97 22.76 -1.82 -13.71
C ILE A 97 21.34 -1.45 -14.16
N GLN A 98 21.01 -1.67 -15.43
CA GLN A 98 19.68 -1.39 -15.98
C GLN A 98 18.61 -2.35 -15.40
N GLN A 99 18.90 -3.65 -15.34
CA GLN A 99 17.98 -4.63 -14.75
C GLN A 99 17.76 -4.36 -13.25
N ALA A 100 18.80 -3.93 -12.53
CA ALA A 100 18.69 -3.54 -11.13
C ALA A 100 17.78 -2.30 -10.95
N GLN A 101 17.82 -1.34 -11.88
CA GLN A 101 16.90 -0.20 -11.88
C GLN A 101 15.46 -0.63 -12.17
N GLU A 102 15.24 -1.55 -13.09
CA GLU A 102 13.92 -2.11 -13.39
C GLU A 102 13.35 -2.88 -12.19
N VAL A 103 14.17 -3.70 -11.53
CA VAL A 103 13.81 -4.38 -10.27
C VAL A 103 13.46 -3.37 -9.18
N ALA A 104 14.26 -2.31 -9.02
CA ALA A 104 13.96 -1.25 -8.06
C ALA A 104 12.63 -0.53 -8.36
N GLY A 105 12.35 -0.28 -9.64
CA GLY A 105 11.09 0.30 -10.09
C GLY A 105 9.90 -0.62 -9.81
N TYR A 106 10.04 -1.92 -10.09
CA TYR A 106 9.00 -2.91 -9.83
C TYR A 106 8.72 -3.05 -8.32
N VAL A 107 9.75 -3.23 -7.48
CA VAL A 107 9.58 -3.36 -6.03
C VAL A 107 8.99 -2.08 -5.43
N SER A 108 9.34 -0.91 -5.97
CA SER A 108 8.78 0.36 -5.50
C SER A 108 7.29 0.49 -5.79
N SER A 109 6.86 0.13 -7.00
CA SER A 109 5.45 0.21 -7.42
C SER A 109 4.57 -0.92 -6.87
N SER A 110 5.13 -2.11 -6.66
CA SER A 110 4.37 -3.27 -6.16
C SER A 110 4.38 -3.38 -4.62
N LEU A 111 5.56 -3.32 -4.00
CA LEU A 111 5.70 -3.61 -2.57
C LEU A 111 5.68 -2.33 -1.72
N PHE A 112 6.50 -1.33 -2.07
CA PHE A 112 6.61 -0.12 -1.24
C PHE A 112 5.37 0.77 -1.32
N GLN A 113 4.76 0.91 -2.51
CA GLN A 113 3.50 1.64 -2.67
C GLN A 113 2.38 1.05 -1.79
N HIS A 114 2.35 -0.28 -1.68
CA HIS A 114 1.33 -1.02 -0.92
C HIS A 114 1.83 -1.45 0.48
N TYR A 115 2.93 -0.87 0.98
CA TYR A 115 3.55 -1.27 2.26
C TYR A 115 2.57 -1.25 3.44
N LYS A 116 1.69 -0.25 3.54
CA LYS A 116 0.69 -0.18 4.62
C LYS A 116 -0.27 -1.37 4.57
N MET A 117 -0.66 -1.83 3.38
CA MET A 117 -1.52 -3.01 3.22
C MET A 117 -0.83 -4.26 3.78
N TYR A 118 0.42 -4.50 3.38
CA TYR A 118 1.22 -5.62 3.89
C TYR A 118 1.41 -5.54 5.42
N LEU A 119 1.72 -4.34 5.94
CA LEU A 119 1.83 -4.13 7.37
C LEU A 119 0.51 -4.49 8.09
N TYR A 120 -0.62 -3.94 7.65
CA TYR A 120 -1.91 -4.26 8.27
C TYR A 120 -2.26 -5.74 8.19
N LEU A 121 -1.99 -6.39 7.05
CA LEU A 121 -2.24 -7.81 6.83
C LEU A 121 -1.45 -8.68 7.81
N PHE A 122 -0.18 -8.36 8.06
CA PHE A 122 0.65 -9.18 8.95
C PHE A 122 0.43 -8.87 10.43
N THR A 123 0.26 -7.59 10.81
CA THR A 123 0.15 -7.16 12.21
C THR A 123 -1.24 -7.40 12.81
N ARG A 124 -2.33 -7.27 12.01
CA ARG A 124 -3.70 -7.38 12.54
C ARG A 124 -4.18 -8.82 12.51
N THR A 125 -4.67 -9.30 13.64
CA THR A 125 -5.53 -10.47 13.67
C THR A 125 -6.89 -10.08 13.08
N GLN A 126 -7.30 -10.75 12.01
CA GLN A 126 -8.63 -10.53 11.45
C GLN A 126 -9.67 -11.01 12.45
N GLN A 127 -10.70 -10.19 12.71
CA GLN A 127 -11.84 -10.67 13.47
C GLN A 127 -12.62 -11.64 12.58
N PRO A 128 -12.82 -12.90 13.00
CA PRO A 128 -13.60 -13.84 12.22
C PRO A 128 -15.05 -13.32 12.18
N GLU A 129 -15.54 -13.00 11.00
CA GLU A 129 -16.96 -12.78 10.79
C GLU A 129 -17.65 -14.14 10.77
N ILE A 130 -18.38 -14.45 11.85
CA ILE A 130 -19.17 -15.68 11.94
C ILE A 130 -20.44 -15.47 11.12
N ILE A 131 -20.41 -15.91 9.87
CA ILE A 131 -21.61 -15.93 9.02
C ILE A 131 -22.42 -17.18 9.39
N SER A 132 -23.49 -17.00 10.17
CA SER A 132 -24.46 -18.08 10.42
C SER A 132 -25.36 -18.21 9.20
N ASN A 133 -25.39 -19.40 8.58
CA ASN A 133 -26.27 -19.69 7.47
C ASN A 133 -27.32 -20.70 7.95
N ASP A 134 -28.52 -20.22 8.30
CA ASP A 134 -29.62 -21.07 8.72
C ASP A 134 -30.20 -21.77 7.49
N LEU A 135 -29.80 -23.02 7.27
CA LEU A 135 -30.33 -23.82 6.18
C LEU A 135 -31.69 -24.40 6.59
N SER A 136 -32.79 -23.72 6.25
CA SER A 136 -34.14 -24.29 6.40
C SER A 136 -34.40 -25.28 5.26
N ILE A 137 -34.20 -26.56 5.53
CA ILE A 137 -34.60 -27.63 4.63
C ILE A 137 -36.09 -27.88 4.85
N GLU A 138 -36.91 -27.58 3.84
CA GLU A 138 -38.30 -28.02 3.85
C GLU A 138 -38.35 -29.55 3.81
N VAL A 139 -38.76 -30.15 4.93
CA VAL A 139 -38.98 -31.59 5.00
C VAL A 139 -40.27 -31.88 4.25
N PRO A 140 -40.26 -32.67 3.16
CA PRO A 140 -41.49 -33.05 2.49
C PRO A 140 -42.40 -33.77 3.47
N PHE A 141 -43.71 -33.54 3.36
CA PHE A 141 -44.69 -34.23 4.21
C PHE A 141 -44.41 -35.74 4.19
N PRO A 142 -44.39 -36.40 5.37
CA PRO A 142 -44.15 -37.84 5.41
C PRO A 142 -45.22 -38.54 4.57
N CYS A 143 -44.79 -39.35 3.59
CA CYS A 143 -45.63 -40.17 2.70
C CYS A 143 -46.38 -41.30 3.44
N ASN A 144 -47.00 -41.01 4.58
CA ASN A 144 -47.86 -41.95 5.31
C ASN A 144 -49.33 -41.88 4.87
N LEU A 145 -49.65 -41.06 3.88
CA LEU A 145 -50.96 -41.00 3.26
C LEU A 145 -50.78 -41.21 1.76
N SER A 146 -51.35 -42.29 1.22
CA SER A 146 -51.56 -42.41 -0.22
C SER A 146 -52.40 -41.22 -0.63
N PHE A 147 -51.82 -40.32 -1.40
CA PHE A 147 -52.56 -39.23 -2.03
C PHE A 147 -53.00 -39.72 -3.42
N PRO A 148 -54.29 -39.59 -3.78
CA PRO A 148 -55.40 -39.05 -2.98
C PRO A 148 -55.91 -40.06 -1.92
N LYS A 149 -56.59 -39.54 -0.88
CA LYS A 149 -57.22 -40.36 0.16
C LYS A 149 -58.20 -41.34 -0.49
N SER A 150 -58.09 -42.62 -0.14
CA SER A 150 -58.76 -43.77 -0.79
C SER A 150 -60.30 -43.80 -0.78
N LEU A 151 -60.97 -42.73 -0.33
CA LEU A 151 -62.44 -42.64 -0.28
C LEU A 151 -63.03 -41.52 -1.14
N ASP A 152 -62.19 -40.70 -1.81
CA ASP A 152 -62.69 -39.57 -2.59
C ASP A 152 -63.25 -40.00 -3.97
N GLU A 153 -62.78 -41.13 -4.52
CA GLU A 153 -63.16 -41.60 -5.86
C GLU A 153 -64.32 -42.63 -5.85
N GLY A 154 -64.82 -43.01 -4.66
CA GLY A 154 -65.78 -44.11 -4.50
C GLY A 154 -67.20 -43.70 -4.09
N LEU A 155 -67.45 -42.41 -3.84
CA LEU A 155 -68.76 -41.92 -3.38
C LEU A 155 -69.54 -41.25 -4.52
N PRO A 156 -70.80 -41.66 -4.77
CA PRO A 156 -71.69 -40.93 -5.67
C PRO A 156 -71.83 -39.47 -5.22
N GLN A 157 -71.79 -38.54 -6.18
CA GLN A 157 -71.86 -37.10 -5.94
C GLN A 157 -73.10 -36.66 -5.13
N GLU A 158 -74.20 -37.43 -5.24
CA GLU A 158 -75.44 -37.23 -4.48
C GLU A 158 -75.25 -37.40 -2.96
N ILE A 159 -74.38 -38.34 -2.56
CA ILE A 159 -74.07 -38.60 -1.15
C ILE A 159 -73.22 -37.47 -0.60
N LEU A 160 -72.18 -37.05 -1.34
CA LEU A 160 -71.32 -35.93 -0.97
C LEU A 160 -72.13 -34.64 -0.74
N ASN A 161 -73.01 -34.30 -1.69
CA ASN A 161 -73.84 -33.11 -1.59
C ASN A 161 -74.78 -33.16 -0.38
N ARG A 162 -75.35 -34.32 -0.06
CA ARG A 162 -76.22 -34.47 1.11
C ARG A 162 -75.51 -34.17 2.44
N TYR A 163 -74.22 -34.49 2.53
CA TYR A 163 -73.41 -34.24 3.72
C TYR A 163 -72.73 -32.86 3.74
N LEU A 164 -72.48 -32.25 2.57
CA LEU A 164 -72.00 -30.86 2.46
C LEU A 164 -73.10 -29.81 2.74
N ILE A 165 -74.38 -30.15 2.57
CA ILE A 165 -75.52 -29.22 2.77
C ILE A 165 -75.90 -29.06 4.26
N LEU A 166 -75.27 -29.80 5.19
CA LEU A 166 -75.31 -29.43 6.60
C LEU A 166 -74.42 -28.20 6.80
N GLU A 167 -75.03 -27.02 6.68
CA GLU A 167 -74.46 -25.72 6.98
C GLU A 167 -73.83 -25.74 8.39
N THR A 168 -72.52 -25.96 8.44
CA THR A 168 -71.69 -25.52 9.56
C THR A 168 -71.78 -24.00 9.64
N PRO A 169 -72.05 -23.41 10.82
CA PRO A 169 -72.12 -21.96 10.96
C PRO A 169 -70.80 -21.31 10.51
N SER A 170 -70.99 -20.21 9.78
CA SER A 170 -70.01 -19.27 9.24
C SER A 170 -68.70 -19.16 10.03
N PRO A 171 -67.53 -19.14 9.38
CA PRO A 171 -66.32 -18.63 10.00
C PRO A 171 -66.47 -17.11 10.21
N GLU A 172 -66.26 -16.66 11.44
CA GLU A 172 -66.05 -15.26 11.75
C GLU A 172 -64.63 -14.83 11.31
N ASN A 173 -64.59 -13.74 10.55
CA ASN A 173 -63.52 -12.75 10.42
C ASN A 173 -62.22 -13.16 9.72
N THR A 174 -62.24 -12.95 8.40
CA THR A 174 -61.10 -12.58 7.57
C THR A 174 -60.75 -11.11 7.82
N GLU A 175 -59.54 -10.83 8.32
CA GLU A 175 -58.85 -9.57 8.01
C GLU A 175 -57.59 -9.95 7.22
N GLU A 176 -57.71 -9.84 5.91
CA GLU A 176 -56.58 -9.67 5.00
C GLU A 176 -56.34 -8.16 4.88
N GLU A 177 -55.12 -7.68 5.17
CA GLU A 177 -54.58 -6.57 4.38
C GLU A 177 -53.16 -6.86 3.90
N ASP A 178 -53.11 -6.73 2.59
CA ASP A 178 -52.07 -6.81 1.59
C ASP A 178 -50.92 -5.80 1.83
N GLY A 179 -49.74 -6.10 1.29
CA GLY A 179 -48.59 -5.21 1.43
C GLY A 179 -47.26 -5.76 0.90
N LEU A 180 -47.24 -6.27 -0.33
CA LEU A 180 -46.02 -6.57 -1.08
C LEU A 180 -45.26 -5.28 -1.42
N SER A 181 -43.96 -5.18 -1.08
CA SER A 181 -42.98 -4.32 -1.75
C SER A 181 -41.55 -4.74 -1.41
N THR A 182 -40.86 -5.36 -2.38
CA THR A 182 -39.42 -5.14 -2.65
C THR A 182 -39.35 -4.16 -3.84
N PRO A 183 -38.26 -3.40 -4.13
CA PRO A 183 -36.86 -3.73 -3.85
C PRO A 183 -35.91 -2.54 -3.53
N THR A 184 -34.63 -2.91 -3.33
CA THR A 184 -33.39 -2.24 -3.82
C THR A 184 -32.53 -1.42 -2.85
N ALA A 185 -31.24 -1.81 -2.84
CA ALA A 185 -30.01 -1.03 -2.66
C ALA A 185 -29.74 -0.39 -1.29
N ASP A 186 -29.01 -1.14 -0.46
CA ASP A 186 -28.33 -0.61 0.74
C ASP A 186 -27.21 0.35 0.33
N GLU A 187 -27.53 1.64 0.38
CA GLU A 187 -26.59 2.74 0.43
C GLU A 187 -26.12 2.92 1.88
N LEU A 188 -24.81 2.96 2.10
CA LEU A 188 -24.15 3.12 3.41
C LEU A 188 -24.69 4.34 4.18
N VAL A 189 -25.58 4.09 5.16
CA VAL A 189 -26.14 5.13 6.03
C VAL A 189 -25.10 5.58 7.06
N LEU A 190 -24.32 6.60 6.71
CA LEU A 190 -23.58 7.40 7.70
C LEU A 190 -24.56 8.19 8.60
N SER A 191 -24.28 8.14 9.90
CA SER A 191 -25.06 8.77 10.97
C SER A 191 -25.41 10.24 10.69
N PRO A 192 -26.60 10.72 11.12
CA PRO A 192 -27.07 12.09 10.87
C PRO A 192 -26.16 13.16 11.52
N ALA A 193 -25.35 12.78 12.50
CA ALA A 193 -24.41 13.69 13.16
C ALA A 193 -23.20 14.03 12.27
N THR A 194 -22.71 13.11 11.44
CA THR A 194 -21.53 13.37 10.58
C THR A 194 -21.90 14.19 9.35
N LYS A 195 -23.10 14.00 8.78
CA LYS A 195 -23.63 14.84 7.67
C LYS A 195 -23.71 16.32 8.04
N SER A 196 -24.07 16.63 9.29
CA SER A 196 -24.20 18.02 9.78
C SER A 196 -22.85 18.75 9.96
N ILE A 197 -21.77 18.01 10.24
CA ILE A 197 -20.42 18.57 10.38
C ILE A 197 -19.86 18.99 9.02
N PHE A 198 -20.05 18.16 7.99
CA PHE A 198 -19.56 18.47 6.63
C PHE A 198 -20.41 19.53 5.91
N HIS A 199 -21.70 19.68 6.21
CA HIS A 199 -22.52 20.75 5.63
C HIS A 199 -22.16 22.15 6.15
N LYS A 200 -21.47 22.24 7.29
CA LYS A 200 -20.99 23.53 7.84
C LYS A 200 -19.66 23.98 7.25
N LEU A 201 -18.90 23.08 6.61
CA LEU A 201 -17.61 23.41 6.04
C LEU A 201 -17.79 23.65 4.55
N THR A 202 -17.92 24.91 4.18
CA THR A 202 -18.01 25.26 2.75
C THR A 202 -16.65 25.03 2.08
N ASN A 203 -16.64 24.81 0.76
CA ASN A 203 -15.39 24.66 0.01
C ASN A 203 -14.47 25.88 0.16
N GLU A 204 -15.02 27.05 0.44
CA GLU A 204 -14.28 28.29 0.68
C GLU A 204 -13.54 28.26 2.03
N ASP A 205 -14.15 27.69 3.07
CA ASP A 205 -13.52 27.54 4.38
C ASP A 205 -12.32 26.58 4.31
N VAL A 206 -12.45 25.49 3.54
CA VAL A 206 -11.35 24.55 3.31
C VAL A 206 -10.18 25.25 2.61
N VAL A 207 -10.46 26.02 1.55
CA VAL A 207 -9.43 26.77 0.82
C VAL A 207 -8.76 27.81 1.72
N LYS A 208 -9.51 28.47 2.60
CA LYS A 208 -8.97 29.44 3.55
C LYS A 208 -8.02 28.79 4.56
N ILE A 209 -8.42 27.66 5.15
CA ILE A 209 -7.59 26.90 6.10
C ILE A 209 -6.31 26.40 5.42
N ILE A 210 -6.42 25.91 4.18
CA ILE A 210 -5.26 25.46 3.41
C ILE A 210 -4.30 26.63 3.14
N ASN A 211 -4.81 27.78 2.71
CA ASN A 211 -3.97 28.95 2.45
C ASN A 211 -3.30 29.47 3.74
N GLU A 212 -4.03 29.50 4.85
CA GLU A 212 -3.50 29.93 6.15
C GLU A 212 -2.39 29.00 6.66
N THR A 213 -2.64 27.69 6.63
CA THR A 213 -1.63 26.69 7.01
C THR A 213 -0.42 26.69 6.08
N THR A 214 -0.63 26.84 4.77
CA THR A 214 0.45 26.92 3.78
C THR A 214 1.33 28.15 4.01
N ASN A 215 0.73 29.32 4.26
CA ASN A 215 1.47 30.54 4.55
C ASN A 215 2.28 30.42 5.85
N LEU A 216 1.71 29.82 6.90
CA LEU A 216 2.42 29.58 8.16
C LEU A 216 3.63 28.65 7.95
N VAL A 217 3.46 27.55 7.22
CA VAL A 217 4.57 26.62 6.92
C VAL A 217 5.62 27.30 6.05
N LEU A 218 5.24 28.10 5.06
CA LEU A 218 6.20 28.84 4.25
C LEU A 218 6.99 29.86 5.07
N SER A 219 6.35 30.62 5.96
CA SER A 219 7.04 31.59 6.81
C SER A 219 8.03 30.92 7.77
N THR A 220 7.63 29.81 8.40
CA THR A 220 8.53 29.05 9.31
C THR A 220 9.72 28.44 8.57
N LEU A 221 9.52 27.94 7.35
CA LEU A 221 10.62 27.46 6.51
C LEU A 221 11.55 28.59 6.07
N GLN A 222 11.00 29.76 5.76
CA GLN A 222 11.78 30.93 5.37
C GLN A 222 12.67 31.41 6.54
N GLU A 223 12.11 31.51 7.75
CA GLU A 223 12.86 31.85 8.96
C GLU A 223 13.97 30.82 9.24
N SER A 224 13.66 29.52 9.13
CA SER A 224 14.67 28.46 9.30
C SER A 224 15.78 28.52 8.24
N LEU A 225 15.46 28.90 7.01
CA LEU A 225 16.45 29.07 5.95
C LEU A 225 17.35 30.28 6.23
N ASP A 226 16.77 31.40 6.63
CA ASP A 226 17.51 32.62 6.98
C ASP A 226 18.48 32.36 8.15
N ASP A 227 18.02 31.66 9.19
CA ASP A 227 18.87 31.23 10.32
C ASP A 227 20.02 30.32 9.87
N LYS A 228 19.72 29.35 8.98
CA LYS A 228 20.74 28.42 8.48
C LYS A 228 21.77 29.12 7.60
N VAL A 229 21.36 30.12 6.84
CA VAL A 229 22.27 30.95 6.05
C VAL A 229 23.14 31.80 6.98
N GLU A 230 22.57 32.39 8.02
CA GLU A 230 23.31 33.26 8.94
C GLU A 230 24.33 32.47 9.78
N THR A 231 23.96 31.28 10.26
CA THR A 231 24.90 30.37 10.93
C THR A 231 26.06 29.96 10.01
N GLN A 232 25.80 29.65 8.73
CA GLN A 232 26.86 29.36 7.77
C GLN A 232 27.76 30.57 7.49
N ARG A 233 27.18 31.77 7.37
CA ARG A 233 27.95 33.02 7.24
C ARG A 233 28.88 33.23 8.43
N GLY A 234 28.39 33.03 9.65
CA GLY A 234 29.20 33.12 10.87
C GLY A 234 30.37 32.13 10.88
N LEU A 235 30.13 30.87 10.53
CA LEU A 235 31.18 29.85 10.44
C LEU A 235 32.26 30.19 9.39
N ILE A 236 31.85 30.77 8.26
CA ILE A 236 32.78 31.22 7.23
C ILE A 236 33.57 32.43 7.73
N LEU A 237 32.94 33.39 8.40
CA LEU A 237 33.60 34.56 8.97
C LEU A 237 34.62 34.17 10.05
N ASP A 238 34.30 33.21 10.91
CA ASP A 238 35.23 32.65 11.89
C ASP A 238 36.43 31.96 11.24
N LYS A 239 36.21 31.23 10.14
CA LYS A 239 37.30 30.64 9.36
C LYS A 239 38.19 31.73 8.75
N ILE A 240 37.62 32.80 8.20
CA ILE A 240 38.36 33.94 7.66
C ILE A 240 39.18 34.62 8.76
N ASN A 241 38.59 34.88 9.93
CA ASN A 241 39.28 35.50 11.06
C ASN A 241 40.44 34.63 11.57
N LYS A 242 40.26 33.31 11.67
CA LYS A 242 41.34 32.37 12.01
C LYS A 242 42.50 32.40 11.01
N ILE A 243 42.20 32.52 9.71
CA ILE A 243 43.23 32.64 8.67
C ILE A 243 43.96 33.99 8.77
N ASN A 244 43.25 35.07 9.08
CA ASN A 244 43.84 36.41 9.16
C ASN A 244 44.73 36.58 10.41
N ILE A 245 44.39 35.93 11.53
CA ILE A 245 45.23 35.87 12.75
C ILE A 245 46.50 35.04 12.51
N ASN A 246 46.43 33.99 11.71
CA ASN A 246 47.58 33.11 11.40
C ASN A 246 48.46 33.60 10.25
N LYS A 247 48.28 34.84 9.75
CA LYS A 247 49.18 35.41 8.76
C LYS A 247 50.43 35.97 9.47
N PRO A 248 51.63 35.35 9.33
CA PRO A 248 52.84 35.92 9.91
C PRO A 248 53.15 37.26 9.22
N SER A 249 53.30 38.30 10.02
CA SER A 249 53.96 39.53 9.62
C SER A 249 55.40 39.20 9.17
N SER A 250 55.67 39.34 7.88
CA SER A 250 57.03 39.22 7.37
C SER A 250 57.89 40.39 7.85
N PRO A 251 59.16 40.16 8.21
CA PRO A 251 60.01 41.11 8.92
C PRO A 251 60.63 42.17 7.99
N LYS A 252 60.91 43.33 8.58
CA LYS A 252 61.79 44.37 8.02
C LYS A 252 63.22 43.81 7.89
N SER A 253 63.84 43.99 6.74
CA SER A 253 65.30 43.86 6.55
C SER A 253 65.84 45.14 5.92
N VAL A 254 66.90 45.68 6.52
CA VAL A 254 67.64 46.89 6.15
C VAL A 254 69.09 46.48 5.88
N HIS A 255 69.66 47.09 4.82
CA HIS A 255 71.07 47.08 4.34
C HIS A 255 71.55 45.79 3.63
N SER A 256 72.28 45.81 2.51
CA SER A 256 73.33 46.74 2.06
C SER A 256 73.50 46.76 0.52
N GLU A 257 74.36 47.67 0.08
CA GLU A 257 74.61 48.22 -1.26
C GLU A 257 75.23 47.25 -2.28
N HIS A 258 74.90 47.43 -3.57
CA HIS A 258 75.90 47.52 -4.64
C HIS A 258 75.32 48.12 -5.95
N ASN A 259 75.61 49.41 -6.12
CA ASN A 259 76.19 50.04 -7.32
C ASN A 259 75.80 49.48 -8.72
N THR A 260 74.99 50.23 -9.49
CA THR A 260 75.37 50.55 -10.88
C THR A 260 74.73 51.85 -11.35
N LYS A 261 75.61 52.64 -11.95
CA LYS A 261 75.52 54.01 -12.48
C LYS A 261 74.70 54.06 -13.78
N LEU A 262 74.29 55.29 -14.17
CA LEU A 262 73.82 55.75 -15.51
C LEU A 262 72.29 55.66 -15.71
N ARG A 263 71.55 56.61 -16.30
CA ARG A 263 71.85 57.89 -16.99
C ARG A 263 70.50 58.51 -17.42
N THR A 264 70.29 59.78 -17.06
CA THR A 264 69.55 60.86 -17.79
C THR A 264 68.06 60.75 -18.18
N GLY A 265 67.34 61.85 -17.90
CA GLY A 265 66.30 62.44 -18.79
C GLY A 265 64.87 62.31 -18.26
N SER A 266 64.24 63.33 -17.69
CA SER A 266 63.68 64.56 -18.31
C SER A 266 62.17 64.46 -18.62
N SER A 267 61.45 65.50 -18.17
CA SER A 267 60.10 65.97 -18.56
C SER A 267 58.89 65.18 -17.99
N ARG A 268 58.03 65.73 -17.13
CA ARG A 268 57.24 66.99 -17.12
C ARG A 268 56.17 67.05 -18.22
N LYS A 269 54.91 66.82 -17.83
CA LYS A 269 53.65 67.53 -18.19
C LYS A 269 52.51 66.80 -17.46
N LYS A 270 51.86 67.45 -16.50
CA LYS A 270 50.64 68.27 -16.65
C LYS A 270 49.49 67.49 -17.28
#